data_AF-A0A7Z2ZTB8-F1
#
_entry.id   AF-A0A7Z2ZTB8-F1
#
_cell.length_a   1.000
_cell.length_b   1.000
_cell.length_c   1.000
_cell.angle_alpha   90.00
_cell.angle_beta   90.00
_cell.angle_gamma   90.00
#
_symmetry.space_group_name_H-M   'P 1'
#
loop_
_entity.id
_entity.type
_entity.pdbx_description
1 polymer ?
#
loop_
_entity_poly.entity_id
_entity_poly.type
_entity_poly.pdbx_seq_one_letter_code
_entity_poly.pdbx_strand_id
1 'polypeptide(L)'
;MADYLIRRNGRYSYRRRYPNEVAAVLKRAEFVKALGTADPKEAARLARAVSVQFDNECEKALRELMETPATASEVDSAANTRPSDAEVAKDVLGRLPGIIRQMTELVIAEQARNKAGWMDQIDWRRRALKEHIAGRMPTEINMHPLEARVALKAMEAAVRGEPLNFAATDEPRPTEESRDTSSQRNNGTSDTLDQKKLDAALAEYAADKSHRRKELARRIALRALSLPCKQSSAVAAISDWCKRELESGKRPSSVWTEASSVIALLKCVPGWHEFSVPKVGELKQLKGAGKARRDAKAPMPVSVLHKVLHGLPAYLPR
;
A
#
# COMPACT_ATOMS: atom_id res chain seq x y z
N MET A 1 3.59 18.56 -40.63
CA MET A 1 2.21 19.09 -40.53
C MET A 1 2.27 20.38 -39.73
N ALA A 2 1.44 21.38 -40.05
CA ALA A 2 1.39 22.61 -39.28
C ALA A 2 0.39 22.41 -38.13
N ASP A 3 0.87 21.88 -37.00
CA ASP A 3 0.07 21.27 -35.93
C ASP A 3 -0.88 22.22 -35.18
N TYR A 4 -0.86 23.52 -35.51
CA TYR A 4 -1.62 24.57 -34.84
C TYR A 4 -2.60 25.33 -35.76
N LEU A 5 -2.82 24.82 -36.99
CA LEU A 5 -3.77 25.41 -37.95
C LEU A 5 -5.17 24.86 -37.76
N ILE A 6 -6.15 25.75 -37.58
CA ILE A 6 -7.57 25.41 -37.51
C ILE A 6 -8.31 26.17 -38.62
N ARG A 7 -9.08 25.44 -39.43
CA ARG A 7 -9.95 26.03 -40.44
C ARG A 7 -11.35 26.26 -39.87
N ARG A 8 -11.85 27.50 -39.92
CA ARG A 8 -13.22 27.87 -39.54
C ARG A 8 -13.81 28.78 -40.61
N ASN A 9 -15.04 28.50 -41.06
CA ASN A 9 -15.76 29.29 -42.07
C ASN A 9 -14.92 29.57 -43.34
N GLY A 10 -14.18 28.56 -43.81
CA GLY A 10 -13.36 28.66 -45.02
C GLY A 10 -12.00 29.34 -44.85
N ARG A 11 -11.70 29.98 -43.71
CA ARG A 11 -10.43 30.67 -43.43
C ARG A 11 -9.58 29.94 -42.38
N TYR A 12 -8.27 30.10 -42.44
CA TYR A 12 -7.34 29.53 -41.48
C TYR A 12 -7.07 30.46 -40.30
N SER A 13 -6.93 29.87 -39.12
CA SER A 13 -6.52 30.49 -37.87
C SER A 13 -5.42 29.68 -37.22
N TYR A 14 -4.50 30.35 -36.53
CA TYR A 14 -3.47 29.74 -35.71
C TYR A 14 -3.95 29.74 -34.26
N ARG A 15 -3.89 28.59 -33.59
CA ARG A 15 -4.28 28.44 -32.18
C ARG A 15 -3.25 27.60 -31.42
N ARG A 16 -2.65 28.17 -30.38
CA ARG A 16 -1.70 27.51 -29.48
C ARG A 16 -1.97 27.90 -28.04
N ARG A 17 -1.77 26.98 -27.09
CA ARG A 17 -1.91 27.27 -25.65
C ARG A 17 -0.64 27.88 -25.09
N TYR A 18 -0.77 28.90 -24.24
CA TYR A 18 0.36 29.43 -23.50
C TYR A 18 0.77 28.47 -22.37
N PRO A 19 2.06 28.36 -22.03
CA PRO A 19 2.49 27.75 -20.77
C PRO A 19 1.83 28.46 -19.58
N ASN A 20 1.53 27.74 -18.49
CA ASN A 20 0.76 28.27 -17.35
C ASN A 20 1.37 29.55 -16.75
N GLU A 21 2.70 29.63 -16.67
CA GLU A 21 3.43 30.78 -16.15
C GLU A 21 3.24 32.02 -17.04
N VAL A 22 3.34 31.85 -18.36
CA VAL A 22 3.11 32.92 -19.35
C VAL A 22 1.63 33.32 -19.40
N ALA A 23 0.72 32.34 -19.28
CA ALA A 23 -0.72 32.59 -19.27
C ALA A 23 -1.16 33.45 -18.08
N ALA A 24 -0.50 33.29 -16.92
CA ALA A 24 -0.73 34.10 -15.74
C ALA A 24 -0.30 35.56 -15.94
N VAL A 25 0.86 35.78 -16.57
CA VAL A 25 1.37 37.13 -16.89
C VAL A 25 0.49 37.82 -17.94
N LEU A 26 0.18 37.12 -19.03
CA LEU A 26 -0.60 37.67 -20.16
C LEU A 26 -2.12 37.68 -19.92
N LYS A 27 -2.59 37.10 -18.80
CA LYS A 27 -4.01 36.90 -18.45
C LYS A 27 -4.83 36.22 -19.57
N ARG A 28 -4.19 35.36 -20.36
CA ARG A 28 -4.79 34.67 -21.51
C ARG A 28 -4.23 33.24 -21.57
N ALA A 29 -5.11 32.25 -21.62
CA ALA A 29 -4.72 30.83 -21.67
C ALA A 29 -4.33 30.35 -23.08
N GLU A 30 -4.85 31.01 -24.11
CA GLU A 30 -4.66 30.58 -25.50
C GLU A 30 -4.36 31.77 -26.39
N PHE A 31 -3.42 31.57 -27.31
CA PHE A 31 -3.13 32.48 -28.39
C PHE A 31 -3.92 32.06 -29.63
N VAL A 32 -4.80 32.93 -30.09
CA VAL A 32 -5.61 32.72 -31.30
C VAL A 32 -5.37 33.88 -32.24
N LYS A 33 -4.90 33.59 -33.46
CA LYS A 33 -4.68 34.60 -34.49
C LYS A 33 -5.28 34.14 -35.82
N ALA A 34 -6.23 34.92 -36.35
CA ALA A 34 -6.75 34.68 -37.69
C ALA A 34 -5.65 34.96 -38.72
N LEU A 35 -5.39 34.02 -39.63
CA LEU A 35 -4.39 34.18 -40.69
C LEU A 35 -4.97 34.89 -41.93
N GLY A 36 -6.30 35.05 -41.98
CA GLY A 36 -6.97 35.82 -43.03
C GLY A 36 -7.07 35.12 -44.39
N THR A 37 -6.30 34.06 -44.64
CA THR A 37 -6.27 33.35 -45.92
C THR A 37 -7.10 32.06 -45.92
N ALA A 38 -7.57 31.66 -47.10
CA ALA A 38 -8.22 30.39 -47.38
C ALA A 38 -7.28 29.38 -48.08
N ASP A 39 -6.09 29.82 -48.52
CA ASP A 39 -5.08 28.97 -49.16
C ASP A 39 -4.26 28.22 -48.09
N PRO A 40 -4.21 26.86 -48.13
CA PRO A 40 -3.43 26.07 -47.18
C PRO A 40 -1.91 26.35 -47.22
N LYS A 41 -1.33 26.65 -48.39
CA LYS A 41 0.12 26.88 -48.51
C LYS A 41 0.51 28.22 -47.89
N GLU A 42 -0.28 29.24 -48.17
CA GLU A 42 -0.09 30.57 -47.59
C GLU A 42 -0.35 30.56 -46.07
N ALA A 43 -1.38 29.83 -45.61
CA ALA A 43 -1.65 29.63 -44.20
C ALA A 43 -0.48 28.99 -43.46
N ALA A 44 0.18 27.98 -44.06
CA ALA A 44 1.35 27.34 -43.46
C ALA A 44 2.54 28.31 -43.34
N ARG A 45 2.77 29.17 -44.33
CA ARG A 45 3.81 30.21 -44.28
C ARG A 45 3.53 31.23 -43.17
N LEU A 46 2.29 31.74 -43.11
CA LEU A 46 1.88 32.71 -42.09
C LEU A 46 1.91 32.10 -40.69
N ALA A 47 1.53 30.82 -40.54
CA ALA A 47 1.61 30.10 -39.27
C ALA A 47 3.03 30.01 -38.71
N ARG A 48 4.06 29.86 -39.58
CA ARG A 48 5.46 29.86 -39.13
C ARG A 48 5.86 31.23 -38.58
N ALA A 49 5.52 32.31 -39.27
CA ALA A 49 5.78 33.67 -38.80
C ALA A 49 5.04 33.97 -37.48
N VAL A 50 3.79 33.51 -37.37
CA VAL A 50 2.98 33.65 -36.15
C VAL A 50 3.50 32.78 -35.01
N SER A 51 4.12 31.63 -35.29
CA SER A 51 4.78 30.81 -34.26
C SER A 51 5.95 31.55 -33.62
N VAL A 52 6.77 32.23 -34.43
CA VAL A 52 7.88 33.06 -33.91
C VAL A 52 7.35 34.22 -33.06
N GLN A 53 6.23 34.84 -33.46
CA GLN A 53 5.58 35.88 -32.65
C GLN A 53 5.12 35.33 -31.30
N PHE A 54 4.53 34.13 -31.28
CA PHE A 54 4.13 33.47 -30.05
C PHE A 54 5.33 33.18 -29.13
N ASP A 55 6.43 32.67 -29.69
CA ASP A 55 7.62 32.34 -28.89
C ASP A 55 8.26 33.63 -28.31
N ASN A 56 8.32 34.72 -29.10
CA ASN A 56 8.77 36.03 -28.63
C ASN A 56 7.88 36.62 -27.52
N GLU A 57 6.55 36.46 -27.62
CA GLU A 57 5.62 36.90 -26.57
C GLU A 57 5.83 36.09 -25.28
N CYS A 58 6.09 34.79 -25.39
CA CYS A 58 6.41 33.95 -24.23
C CYS A 58 7.72 34.37 -23.57
N GLU A 59 8.78 34.55 -24.35
CA GLU A 59 10.09 34.99 -23.83
C GLU A 59 10.00 36.37 -23.18
N LYS A 60 9.24 37.30 -23.77
CA LYS A 60 9.02 38.62 -23.20
C LYS A 60 8.30 38.54 -21.86
N ALA A 61 7.21 37.76 -21.78
CA ALA A 61 6.47 37.57 -20.54
C ALA A 61 7.32 36.90 -19.44
N LEU A 62 8.16 35.93 -19.81
CA LEU A 62 9.09 35.30 -18.87
C LEU A 62 10.17 36.28 -18.39
N ARG A 63 10.69 37.13 -19.29
CA ARG A 63 11.66 38.17 -18.92
C ARG A 63 11.05 39.22 -18.00
N GLU A 64 9.82 39.67 -18.27
CA GLU A 64 9.06 40.56 -17.38
C GLU A 64 8.88 39.92 -15.99
N LEU A 65 8.62 38.61 -15.92
CA LEU A 65 8.53 37.89 -14.64
C LEU A 65 9.88 37.87 -13.87
N MET A 66 11.01 37.82 -14.58
CA MET A 66 12.35 37.82 -13.99
C MET A 66 12.85 39.22 -13.61
N GLU A 67 12.45 40.25 -14.35
CA GLU A 67 12.90 41.64 -14.17
C GLU A 67 12.02 42.43 -13.21
N THR A 68 10.82 41.96 -12.88
CA THR A 68 9.98 42.60 -11.86
C THR A 68 10.51 42.22 -10.47
N PRO A 69 11.16 43.13 -9.71
CA PRO A 69 11.44 42.85 -8.30
C PRO A 69 10.10 42.69 -7.61
N ALA A 70 9.98 41.66 -6.77
CA ALA A 70 8.79 41.32 -5.99
C ALA A 70 8.23 42.56 -5.26
N THR A 71 7.38 43.30 -5.96
CA THR A 71 6.60 44.39 -5.42
C THR A 71 5.25 43.77 -5.15
N ALA A 72 5.04 43.52 -3.86
CA ALA A 72 3.76 43.19 -3.30
C ALA A 72 2.69 44.14 -3.88
N SER A 73 1.72 43.59 -4.59
CA SER A 73 0.47 44.27 -4.87
C SER A 73 -0.64 43.23 -4.77
N GLU A 74 -1.13 43.14 -3.54
CA GLU A 74 -2.56 43.15 -3.19
C GLU A 74 -3.51 43.02 -4.39
N VAL A 75 -3.93 41.80 -4.68
CA VAL A 75 -5.30 41.52 -5.11
C VAL A 75 -5.74 40.23 -4.42
N ASP A 76 -6.89 40.33 -3.77
CA ASP A 76 -7.59 39.35 -2.92
C ASP A 76 -6.95 39.03 -1.57
N SER A 77 -7.17 39.97 -0.65
CA SER A 77 -7.42 39.72 0.77
C SER A 77 -8.62 38.77 0.98
N ALA A 78 -8.45 37.52 0.57
CA ALA A 78 -9.18 36.37 1.09
C ALA A 78 -8.13 35.34 1.53
N ALA A 79 -7.67 35.49 2.77
CA ALA A 79 -6.95 34.47 3.53
C ALA A 79 -5.69 33.88 2.87
N ASN A 80 -4.67 34.69 2.61
CA ASN A 80 -3.29 34.19 2.49
C ASN A 80 -2.65 34.06 3.89
N THR A 81 -3.37 33.39 4.80
CA THR A 81 -2.72 32.72 5.92
C THR A 81 -1.78 31.71 5.28
N ARG A 82 -0.46 31.87 5.46
CA ARG A 82 0.49 30.77 5.25
C ARG A 82 -0.20 29.55 5.89
N PRO A 83 -0.54 28.50 5.12
CA PRO A 83 -1.35 27.44 5.65
C PRO A 83 -0.61 26.94 6.89
N SER A 84 -1.31 26.94 8.02
CA SER A 84 -0.66 26.55 9.26
C SER A 84 -0.08 25.15 9.07
N ASP A 85 0.95 24.79 9.82
CA ASP A 85 1.52 23.45 9.72
C ASP A 85 0.44 22.36 9.90
N ALA A 86 -0.66 22.67 10.61
CA ALA A 86 -1.83 21.82 10.73
C ALA A 86 -2.67 21.69 9.44
N GLU A 87 -2.79 22.75 8.64
CA GLU A 87 -3.49 22.74 7.34
C GLU A 87 -2.66 22.00 6.30
N VAL A 88 -1.35 22.24 6.26
CA VAL A 88 -0.43 21.47 5.39
C VAL A 88 -0.43 20.00 5.79
N ALA A 89 -0.39 19.68 7.08
CA ALA A 89 -0.48 18.31 7.55
C ALA A 89 -1.83 17.66 7.16
N LYS A 90 -2.94 18.38 7.31
CA LYS A 90 -4.27 17.89 6.92
C LYS A 90 -4.36 17.62 5.42
N ASP A 91 -3.81 18.50 4.59
CA ASP A 91 -3.77 18.33 3.14
C ASP A 91 -2.90 17.15 2.71
N VAL A 92 -1.71 17.01 3.30
CA VAL A 92 -0.81 15.88 3.05
C VAL A 92 -1.48 14.57 3.46
N LEU A 93 -2.07 14.52 4.65
CA LEU A 93 -2.80 13.34 5.16
C LEU A 93 -4.02 13.01 4.28
N GLY A 94 -4.74 14.02 3.81
CA GLY A 94 -5.89 13.87 2.91
C GLY A 94 -5.52 13.31 1.54
N ARG A 95 -4.30 13.57 1.06
CA ARG A 95 -3.79 13.04 -0.23
C ARG A 95 -3.28 11.60 -0.16
N LEU A 96 -2.92 11.09 1.03
CA LEU A 96 -2.33 9.76 1.18
C LEU A 96 -3.17 8.61 0.61
N PRO A 97 -4.50 8.55 0.82
CA PRO A 97 -5.30 7.46 0.27
C PRO A 97 -5.30 7.45 -1.26
N GLY A 98 -5.29 8.63 -1.90
CA GLY A 98 -5.21 8.77 -3.35
C GLY A 98 -3.87 8.27 -3.90
N ILE A 99 -2.77 8.61 -3.22
CA ILE A 99 -1.43 8.12 -3.57
C ILE A 99 -1.34 6.60 -3.46
N ILE A 100 -1.89 6.01 -2.40
CA ILE A 100 -1.90 4.55 -2.21
C ILE A 100 -2.64 3.87 -3.37
N ARG A 101 -3.80 4.40 -3.73
CA ARG A 101 -4.61 3.91 -4.85
C ARG A 101 -3.83 4.00 -6.16
N GLN A 102 -3.32 5.19 -6.50
CA GLN A 102 -2.58 5.43 -7.73
C GLN A 102 -1.37 4.50 -7.86
N MET A 103 -0.60 4.32 -6.78
CA MET A 103 0.57 3.44 -6.78
C MET A 103 0.20 1.96 -6.89
N THR A 104 -0.95 1.56 -6.34
CA THR A 104 -1.48 0.20 -6.48
C THR A 104 -1.98 -0.05 -7.90
N GLU A 105 -2.71 0.90 -8.50
CA GLU A 105 -3.19 0.84 -9.89
C GLU A 105 -2.04 0.80 -10.90
N LEU A 106 -0.96 1.55 -10.65
CA LEU A 106 0.25 1.52 -11.46
C LEU A 106 0.87 0.12 -11.48
N VAL A 107 1.01 -0.53 -10.32
CA VAL A 107 1.53 -1.91 -10.25
C VAL A 107 0.64 -2.88 -11.03
N ILE A 108 -0.68 -2.73 -10.93
CA ILE A 108 -1.65 -3.55 -11.68
C ILE A 108 -1.51 -3.32 -13.18
N ALA A 109 -1.44 -2.05 -13.61
CA ALA A 109 -1.33 -1.67 -15.01
C ALA A 109 -0.03 -2.24 -15.63
N GLU A 110 1.09 -2.15 -14.92
CA GLU A 110 2.35 -2.71 -15.38
C GLU A 110 2.33 -4.25 -15.43
N GLN A 111 1.74 -4.91 -14.42
CA GLN A 111 1.53 -6.36 -14.43
C GLN A 111 0.68 -6.83 -15.62
N ALA A 112 -0.39 -6.10 -15.94
CA ALA A 112 -1.27 -6.39 -17.05
C ALA A 112 -0.58 -6.15 -18.40
N ARG A 113 0.26 -5.10 -18.49
CA ARG A 113 0.95 -4.70 -19.71
C ARG A 113 2.13 -5.61 -20.06
N ASN A 114 2.91 -6.04 -19.08
CA ASN A 114 4.11 -6.84 -19.32
C ASN A 114 4.36 -7.90 -18.23
N LYS A 115 3.81 -9.10 -18.40
CA LYS A 115 3.92 -10.20 -17.43
C LYS A 115 5.36 -10.62 -17.09
N ALA A 116 6.32 -10.43 -17.99
CA ALA A 116 7.70 -10.88 -17.80
C ALA A 116 8.64 -9.78 -17.24
N GLY A 117 8.42 -8.51 -17.62
CA GLY A 117 9.31 -7.39 -17.30
C GLY A 117 8.69 -6.26 -16.48
N TRP A 118 7.46 -6.41 -15.98
CA TRP A 118 6.82 -5.38 -15.15
C TRP A 118 7.62 -5.07 -13.87
N MET A 119 8.38 -6.02 -13.35
CA MET A 119 9.14 -5.81 -12.11
C MET A 119 10.26 -4.77 -12.30
N ASP A 120 10.93 -4.77 -13.45
CA ASP A 120 11.96 -3.78 -13.79
C ASP A 120 11.38 -2.35 -13.87
N GLN A 121 10.14 -2.24 -14.39
CA GLN A 121 9.37 -0.99 -14.44
C GLN A 121 8.96 -0.49 -13.05
N ILE A 122 8.77 -1.39 -12.10
CA ILE A 122 8.48 -1.01 -10.71
C ILE A 122 9.76 -0.68 -9.95
N ASP A 123 10.86 -1.38 -10.23
CA ASP A 123 12.12 -1.21 -9.50
C ASP A 123 12.83 0.11 -9.76
N TRP A 124 12.74 0.69 -10.97
CA TRP A 124 13.25 2.04 -11.19
C TRP A 124 12.48 3.08 -10.39
N ARG A 125 11.14 2.98 -10.31
CA ARG A 125 10.30 3.89 -9.51
C ARG A 125 10.54 3.75 -8.02
N ARG A 126 10.79 2.53 -7.53
CA ARG A 126 11.21 2.31 -6.13
C ARG A 126 12.53 3.00 -5.82
N ARG A 127 13.50 2.94 -6.74
CA ARG A 127 14.79 3.62 -6.57
C ARG A 127 14.60 5.14 -6.52
N ALA A 128 13.84 5.70 -7.45
CA ALA A 128 13.54 7.13 -7.46
C ALA A 128 12.83 7.60 -6.17
N LEU A 129 11.84 6.85 -5.67
CA LEU A 129 11.17 7.17 -4.39
C LEU A 129 12.13 7.08 -3.19
N LYS A 130 13.03 6.10 -3.17
CA LYS A 130 14.05 5.96 -2.11
C LYS A 130 15.03 7.13 -2.12
N GLU A 131 15.45 7.57 -3.29
CA GLU A 131 16.33 8.75 -3.45
C GLU A 131 15.64 10.03 -2.98
N HIS A 132 14.36 10.20 -3.34
CA HIS A 132 13.53 11.32 -2.88
C HIS A 132 13.39 11.34 -1.35
N ILE A 133 13.18 10.18 -0.72
CA ILE A 133 13.13 10.07 0.76
C ILE A 133 14.49 10.40 1.40
N ALA A 134 15.59 10.09 0.71
CA ALA A 134 16.94 10.40 1.14
C ALA A 134 17.37 11.87 0.87
N GLY A 135 16.45 12.71 0.38
CA GLY A 135 16.69 14.14 0.16
C GLY A 135 17.40 14.47 -1.15
N ARG A 136 17.67 13.49 -2.01
CA ARG A 136 18.05 13.76 -3.41
C ARG A 136 16.74 13.88 -4.17
N MET A 137 16.40 15.08 -4.66
CA MET A 137 15.14 15.33 -5.37
C MET A 137 15.32 14.96 -6.85
N PRO A 138 14.97 13.74 -7.31
CA PRO A 138 14.89 13.48 -8.74
C PRO A 138 13.82 14.39 -9.35
N THR A 139 14.10 14.97 -10.51
CA THR A 139 13.24 15.92 -11.22
C THR A 139 11.86 15.35 -11.59
N GLU A 140 11.70 14.03 -11.52
CA GLU A 140 10.51 13.29 -11.91
C GLU A 140 9.50 13.10 -10.76
N ILE A 141 9.91 13.31 -9.50
CA ILE A 141 9.05 13.10 -8.33
C ILE A 141 8.81 14.45 -7.64
N ASN A 142 7.60 14.99 -7.84
CA ASN A 142 7.13 16.19 -7.16
C ASN A 142 6.05 15.80 -6.14
N MET A 143 6.47 15.28 -4.98
CA MET A 143 5.56 14.94 -3.87
C MET A 143 6.21 15.20 -2.52
N HIS A 144 5.41 15.35 -1.46
CA HIS A 144 5.95 15.56 -0.11
C HIS A 144 6.74 14.32 0.37
N PRO A 145 7.81 14.43 1.19
CA PRO A 145 8.58 13.27 1.65
C PRO A 145 7.73 12.18 2.34
N LEU A 146 6.67 12.59 3.04
CA LEU A 146 5.72 11.67 3.67
C LEU A 146 4.87 10.93 2.63
N GLU A 147 4.44 11.62 1.58
CA GLU A 147 3.74 11.05 0.43
C GLU A 147 4.65 10.05 -0.29
N ALA A 148 5.93 10.37 -0.49
CA ALA A 148 6.91 9.46 -1.08
C ALA A 148 7.11 8.17 -0.26
N ARG A 149 7.15 8.28 1.07
CA ARG A 149 7.22 7.11 1.97
C ARG A 149 5.99 6.23 1.86
N VAL A 150 4.81 6.85 1.80
CA VAL A 150 3.54 6.13 1.68
C VAL A 150 3.41 5.49 0.28
N ALA A 151 3.80 6.20 -0.78
CA ALA A 151 3.86 5.69 -2.14
C ALA A 151 4.76 4.46 -2.25
N LEU A 152 5.98 4.53 -1.69
CA LEU A 152 6.91 3.40 -1.64
C LEU A 152 6.29 2.20 -0.90
N LYS A 153 5.69 2.45 0.27
CA LYS A 153 5.03 1.41 1.07
C LYS A 153 3.86 0.78 0.32
N ALA A 154 3.07 1.57 -0.41
CA ALA A 154 1.95 1.12 -1.22
C ALA A 154 2.42 0.26 -2.41
N MET A 155 3.47 0.68 -3.12
CA MET A 155 4.06 -0.12 -4.19
C MET A 155 4.62 -1.45 -3.67
N GLU A 156 5.36 -1.44 -2.56
CA GLU A 156 5.89 -2.67 -1.96
C GLU A 156 4.78 -3.60 -1.45
N ALA A 157 3.70 -3.02 -0.92
CA ALA A 157 2.49 -3.73 -0.52
C ALA A 157 1.79 -4.37 -1.72
N ALA A 158 1.58 -3.62 -2.81
CA ALA A 158 0.97 -4.12 -4.04
C ALA A 158 1.79 -5.23 -4.70
N VAL A 159 3.12 -5.09 -4.79
CA VAL A 159 3.98 -6.16 -5.33
C VAL A 159 3.96 -7.42 -4.48
N ARG A 160 3.79 -7.29 -3.17
CA ARG A 160 3.66 -8.45 -2.26
C ARG A 160 2.29 -9.12 -2.33
N GLY A 161 1.33 -8.57 -3.07
CA GLY A 161 -0.06 -8.98 -3.03
C GLY A 161 -0.69 -8.71 -1.66
N GLU A 162 -0.33 -7.63 -1.00
CA GLU A 162 -0.91 -7.20 0.29
C GLU A 162 -1.13 -5.69 0.24
N PRO A 163 -1.98 -5.16 -0.67
CA PRO A 163 -2.21 -3.72 -0.81
C PRO A 163 -2.67 -3.09 0.51
N LEU A 164 -2.27 -1.85 0.75
CA LEU A 164 -2.61 -1.12 1.97
C LEU A 164 -4.10 -0.78 1.96
N ASN A 165 -4.86 -1.28 2.94
CA ASN A 165 -6.24 -0.89 3.17
C ASN A 165 -6.30 0.33 4.09
N PHE A 166 -6.93 1.41 3.60
CA PHE A 166 -7.46 2.50 4.42
C PHE A 166 -8.98 2.29 4.54
N ALA A 167 -9.42 1.31 5.33
CA ALA A 167 -10.73 1.45 5.92
C ALA A 167 -10.59 2.57 6.96
N ALA A 168 -11.11 3.76 6.65
CA ALA A 168 -11.43 4.73 7.68
C ALA A 168 -12.45 4.06 8.62
N THR A 169 -12.14 4.10 9.90
CA THR A 169 -12.86 3.48 11.01
C THR A 169 -14.35 3.83 11.01
N ASP A 170 -15.22 2.81 10.89
CA ASP A 170 -16.48 2.64 11.63
C ASP A 170 -17.21 1.38 11.13
N GLU A 171 -16.77 0.23 11.63
CA GLU A 171 -17.73 -0.61 12.34
C GLU A 171 -17.19 -0.70 13.76
N PRO A 172 -17.97 -0.36 14.80
CA PRO A 172 -17.67 -0.86 16.12
C PRO A 172 -17.78 -2.38 16.01
N ARG A 173 -16.62 -3.03 15.84
CA ARG A 173 -16.44 -4.37 16.39
C ARG A 173 -17.01 -4.27 17.80
N PRO A 174 -18.02 -5.08 18.19
CA PRO A 174 -18.65 -4.90 19.47
C PRO A 174 -17.54 -4.81 20.50
N THR A 175 -17.43 -3.63 21.10
CA THR A 175 -16.79 -3.49 22.38
C THR A 175 -17.51 -4.56 23.18
N GLU A 176 -16.81 -5.64 23.52
CA GLU A 176 -17.21 -6.45 24.65
C GLU A 176 -17.12 -5.48 25.83
N GLU A 177 -18.19 -4.69 25.98
CA GLU A 177 -18.68 -4.24 27.25
C GLU A 177 -18.50 -5.45 28.16
N SER A 178 -17.58 -5.27 29.10
CA SER A 178 -17.78 -5.55 30.51
C SER A 178 -19.20 -6.03 30.82
N ARG A 179 -19.50 -7.26 30.42
CA ARG A 179 -20.47 -8.08 31.11
C ARG A 179 -19.71 -8.67 32.27
N ASP A 180 -19.75 -7.90 33.35
CA ASP A 180 -19.98 -8.47 34.66
C ASP A 180 -21.13 -9.48 34.55
N THR A 181 -20.78 -10.72 34.24
CA THR A 181 -21.49 -11.88 34.75
C THR A 181 -20.52 -12.55 35.69
N SER A 182 -20.52 -12.03 36.91
CA SER A 182 -20.37 -12.84 38.11
C SER A 182 -21.24 -14.09 37.96
N SER A 183 -20.58 -15.17 37.61
CA SER A 183 -21.02 -16.51 37.99
C SER A 183 -19.78 -17.24 38.47
N GLN A 184 -19.49 -16.99 39.75
CA GLN A 184 -18.93 -18.02 40.62
C GLN A 184 -19.50 -19.38 40.21
N ARG A 185 -18.64 -20.25 39.68
CA ARG A 185 -18.76 -21.70 39.88
C ARG A 185 -17.39 -22.35 39.73
N ASN A 186 -16.81 -22.59 40.91
CA ASN A 186 -15.94 -23.69 41.26
C ASN A 186 -14.50 -23.57 40.73
N ASN A 187 -13.59 -22.94 41.48
CA ASN A 187 -12.78 -23.63 42.49
C ASN A 187 -12.41 -25.07 42.11
N GLY A 188 -11.18 -25.21 41.61
CA GLY A 188 -10.40 -26.43 41.67
C GLY A 188 -10.39 -27.28 40.40
N THR A 189 -9.54 -26.96 39.41
CA THR A 189 -9.14 -27.96 38.43
C THR A 189 -7.74 -27.66 37.90
N SER A 190 -6.77 -28.44 38.41
CA SER A 190 -5.35 -28.56 38.05
C SER A 190 -4.82 -27.68 36.91
N ASP A 191 -3.73 -26.96 37.17
CA ASP A 191 -2.88 -26.29 36.16
C ASP A 191 -2.12 -27.29 35.25
N THR A 192 -2.65 -28.51 35.16
CA THR A 192 -2.06 -29.64 34.47
C THR A 192 -2.98 -30.06 33.33
N LEU A 193 -2.39 -30.19 32.14
CA LEU A 193 -3.02 -30.75 30.97
C LEU A 193 -3.02 -32.27 31.10
N ASP A 194 -4.21 -32.83 31.32
CA ASP A 194 -4.47 -34.27 31.31
C ASP A 194 -5.06 -34.70 29.96
N GLN A 195 -5.04 -36.01 29.67
CA GLN A 195 -5.59 -36.57 28.42
C GLN A 195 -7.03 -36.12 28.14
N LYS A 196 -7.88 -36.07 29.18
CA LYS A 196 -9.28 -35.61 29.05
C LYS A 196 -9.39 -34.14 28.64
N LYS A 197 -8.50 -33.27 29.15
CA LYS A 197 -8.47 -31.85 28.80
C LYS A 197 -7.93 -31.63 27.39
N LEU A 198 -6.97 -32.45 26.95
CA LEU A 198 -6.47 -32.44 25.58
C LEU A 198 -7.56 -32.87 24.58
N ASP A 199 -8.35 -33.91 24.90
CA ASP A 199 -9.44 -34.36 24.04
C ASP A 199 -10.58 -33.33 23.95
N ALA A 200 -10.88 -32.61 25.04
CA ALA A 200 -11.82 -31.49 25.02
C ALA A 200 -11.32 -30.32 24.16
N ALA A 201 -10.05 -29.91 24.32
CA ALA A 201 -9.43 -28.87 23.50
C ALA A 201 -9.37 -29.26 22.01
N LEU A 202 -9.17 -30.55 21.70
CA LEU A 202 -9.22 -31.08 20.34
C LEU A 202 -10.61 -31.02 19.73
N ALA A 203 -11.67 -31.21 20.52
CA ALA A 203 -13.05 -31.08 20.07
C ALA A 203 -13.38 -29.62 19.74
N GLU A 204 -12.98 -28.69 20.60
CA GLU A 204 -13.15 -27.24 20.39
C GLU A 204 -12.35 -26.75 19.18
N TYR A 205 -11.07 -27.11 19.08
CA TYR A 205 -10.23 -26.76 17.93
C TYR A 205 -10.75 -27.34 16.61
N ALA A 206 -11.45 -28.48 16.65
CA ALA A 206 -11.99 -29.13 15.47
C ALA A 206 -13.27 -28.49 14.92
N ALA A 207 -13.99 -27.68 15.71
CA ALA A 207 -15.25 -27.06 15.27
C ALA A 207 -15.06 -26.20 14.00
N ASP A 208 -13.92 -25.53 13.87
CA ASP A 208 -13.63 -24.59 12.77
C ASP A 208 -12.55 -25.08 11.79
N LYS A 209 -12.16 -26.36 11.84
CA LYS A 209 -10.99 -26.88 11.09
C LYS A 209 -11.28 -28.19 10.37
N SER A 210 -10.57 -28.42 9.27
CA SER A 210 -10.68 -29.65 8.49
C SER A 210 -10.18 -30.89 9.25
N HIS A 211 -10.78 -32.05 8.97
CA HIS A 211 -10.42 -33.35 9.57
C HIS A 211 -8.91 -33.63 9.53
N ARG A 212 -8.25 -33.33 8.40
CA ARG A 212 -6.81 -33.50 8.22
C ARG A 212 -5.98 -32.64 9.19
N ARG A 213 -6.44 -31.41 9.52
CA ARG A 213 -5.75 -30.55 10.51
C ARG A 213 -5.95 -31.04 11.94
N LYS A 214 -7.12 -31.60 12.25
CA LYS A 214 -7.41 -32.24 13.54
C LYS A 214 -6.48 -33.43 13.79
N GLU A 215 -6.38 -34.34 12.83
CA GLU A 215 -5.51 -35.52 12.93
C GLU A 215 -4.03 -35.14 13.07
N LEU A 216 -3.59 -34.10 12.33
CA LEU A 216 -2.25 -33.57 12.42
C LEU A 216 -1.97 -33.03 13.83
N ALA A 217 -2.83 -32.13 14.34
CA ALA A 217 -2.66 -31.54 15.67
C ALA A 217 -2.66 -32.61 16.77
N ARG A 218 -3.56 -33.61 16.70
CA ARG A 218 -3.61 -34.73 17.64
C ARG A 218 -2.32 -35.57 17.61
N ARG A 219 -1.87 -35.96 16.42
CA ARG A 219 -0.68 -36.80 16.24
C ARG A 219 0.58 -36.13 16.77
N ILE A 220 0.73 -34.82 16.49
CA ILE A 220 1.91 -34.07 16.94
C ILE A 220 1.80 -33.77 18.44
N ALA A 221 0.63 -33.42 18.97
CA ALA A 221 0.44 -33.21 20.41
C ALA A 221 0.83 -34.46 21.23
N LEU A 222 0.42 -35.66 20.79
CA LEU A 222 0.78 -36.92 21.46
C LEU A 222 2.28 -37.29 21.33
N ARG A 223 2.97 -36.79 20.29
CA ARG A 223 4.41 -37.02 20.09
C ARG A 223 5.29 -36.00 20.80
N ALA A 224 4.79 -34.77 20.94
CA ALA A 224 5.54 -33.64 21.49
C ALA A 224 5.30 -33.47 22.99
N LEU A 225 4.11 -33.78 23.51
CA LEU A 225 3.75 -33.54 24.91
C LEU A 225 3.78 -34.83 25.72
N SER A 226 4.43 -34.79 26.89
CA SER A 226 4.37 -35.84 27.91
C SER A 226 3.27 -35.52 28.92
N LEU A 227 2.13 -36.20 28.84
CA LEU A 227 1.02 -35.97 29.77
C LEU A 227 1.23 -36.76 31.07
N PRO A 228 0.89 -36.19 32.25
CA PRO A 228 0.30 -34.86 32.44
C PRO A 228 1.36 -33.74 32.46
N CYS A 229 1.14 -32.61 31.76
CA CYS A 229 2.12 -31.52 31.68
C CYS A 229 1.58 -30.17 32.14
N LYS A 230 2.47 -29.35 32.70
CA LYS A 230 2.22 -27.93 33.01
C LYS A 230 2.52 -27.05 31.80
N GLN A 231 1.99 -25.84 31.79
CA GLN A 231 2.14 -24.89 30.67
C GLN A 231 3.61 -24.63 30.30
N SER A 232 4.47 -24.43 31.30
CA SER A 232 5.92 -24.20 31.11
C SER A 232 6.64 -25.42 30.52
N SER A 233 6.24 -26.63 30.94
CA SER A 233 6.78 -27.90 30.43
C SER A 233 6.31 -28.17 28.99
N ALA A 234 5.07 -27.81 28.64
CA ALA A 234 4.55 -27.96 27.28
C ALA A 234 5.33 -27.12 26.25
N VAL A 235 5.70 -25.89 26.60
CA VAL A 235 6.53 -25.03 25.74
C VAL A 235 7.91 -25.64 25.50
N ALA A 236 8.57 -26.10 26.56
CA ALA A 236 9.88 -26.74 26.46
C ALA A 236 9.81 -28.01 25.61
N ALA A 237 8.81 -28.86 25.85
CA ALA A 237 8.61 -30.11 25.13
C ALA A 237 8.35 -29.90 23.62
N ILE A 238 7.57 -28.88 23.25
CA ILE A 238 7.37 -28.50 21.84
C ILE A 238 8.69 -27.99 21.22
N SER A 239 9.46 -27.18 21.96
CA SER A 239 10.75 -26.68 21.48
C SER A 239 11.75 -27.81 21.25
N ASP A 240 11.81 -28.79 22.16
CA ASP A 240 12.71 -29.95 22.05
C ASP A 240 12.26 -30.93 20.96
N TRP A 241 10.95 -31.07 20.76
CA TRP A 241 10.42 -31.78 19.59
C TRP A 241 10.84 -31.09 18.28
N CYS A 242 10.68 -29.77 18.16
CA CYS A 242 11.12 -29.03 16.97
C CYS A 242 12.62 -29.23 16.68
N LYS A 243 13.48 -29.22 17.70
CA LYS A 243 14.93 -29.47 17.54
C LYS A 243 15.20 -30.84 16.94
N ARG A 244 14.65 -31.91 17.54
CA ARG A 244 14.83 -33.29 17.06
C ARG A 244 14.36 -33.47 15.62
N GLU A 245 13.25 -32.82 15.26
CA GLU A 245 12.71 -32.93 13.90
C GLU A 245 13.56 -32.17 12.87
N LEU A 246 14.16 -31.05 13.24
CA LEU A 246 15.13 -30.33 12.39
C LEU A 246 16.43 -31.12 12.23
N GLU A 247 16.93 -31.73 13.30
CA GLU A 247 18.11 -32.60 13.29
C GLU A 247 17.88 -33.86 12.42
N SER A 248 16.65 -34.37 12.38
CA SER A 248 16.25 -35.47 11.49
C SER A 248 16.17 -35.07 10.00
N GLY A 249 16.39 -33.80 9.67
CA GLY A 249 16.40 -33.29 8.29
C GLY A 249 15.03 -32.88 7.77
N LYS A 250 14.00 -32.74 8.62
CA LYS A 250 12.69 -32.21 8.17
C LYS A 250 12.79 -30.74 7.78
N ARG A 251 12.01 -30.35 6.76
CA ARG A 251 11.94 -28.97 6.30
C ARG A 251 11.43 -28.03 7.41
N PRO A 252 12.10 -26.90 7.68
CA PRO A 252 11.68 -25.91 8.68
C PRO A 252 10.22 -25.42 8.52
N SER A 253 9.73 -25.32 7.28
CA SER A 253 8.35 -24.92 6.97
C SER A 253 7.30 -25.93 7.46
N SER A 254 7.60 -27.22 7.32
CA SER A 254 6.74 -28.32 7.76
C SER A 254 6.72 -28.40 9.28
N VAL A 255 7.89 -28.33 9.92
CA VAL A 255 8.04 -28.34 11.38
C VAL A 255 7.29 -27.16 12.01
N TRP A 256 7.39 -25.95 11.41
CA TRP A 256 6.63 -24.80 11.87
C TRP A 256 5.12 -24.99 11.73
N THR A 257 4.65 -25.53 10.60
CA THR A 257 3.21 -25.77 10.37
C THR A 257 2.65 -26.73 11.42
N GLU A 258 3.38 -27.81 11.69
CA GLU A 258 3.04 -28.79 12.71
C GLU A 258 3.05 -28.18 14.12
N ALA A 259 4.11 -27.47 14.51
CA ALA A 259 4.21 -26.79 15.80
C ALA A 259 3.10 -25.75 15.99
N SER A 260 2.80 -24.96 14.96
CA SER A 260 1.74 -23.94 15.01
C SER A 260 0.35 -24.53 15.24
N SER A 261 0.10 -25.74 14.72
CA SER A 261 -1.17 -26.44 14.92
C SER A 261 -1.33 -26.91 16.37
N VAL A 262 -0.25 -27.34 17.02
CA VAL A 262 -0.25 -27.73 18.44
C VAL A 262 -0.37 -26.50 19.33
N ILE A 263 0.30 -25.39 19.00
CA ILE A 263 0.16 -24.12 19.72
C ILE A 263 -1.29 -23.60 19.67
N ALA A 264 -1.93 -23.67 18.49
CA ALA A 264 -3.32 -23.27 18.35
C ALA A 264 -4.27 -24.17 19.16
N LEU A 265 -4.00 -25.48 19.20
CA LEU A 265 -4.72 -26.43 20.03
C LEU A 265 -4.60 -26.12 21.53
N LEU A 266 -3.39 -25.80 22.00
CA LEU A 266 -3.14 -25.52 23.42
C LEU A 266 -3.84 -24.24 23.92
N LYS A 267 -4.17 -23.31 23.03
CA LYS A 267 -4.96 -22.11 23.37
C LYS A 267 -6.43 -22.41 23.67
N CYS A 268 -6.94 -23.54 23.17
CA CYS A 268 -8.29 -24.04 23.49
C CYS A 268 -8.33 -24.78 24.84
N VAL A 269 -7.20 -24.93 25.54
CA VAL A 269 -7.19 -25.53 26.88
C VAL A 269 -7.64 -24.46 27.89
N PRO A 270 -8.66 -24.75 28.72
CA PRO A 270 -9.11 -23.82 29.75
C PRO A 270 -7.95 -23.38 30.66
N GLY A 271 -7.75 -22.06 30.77
CA GLY A 271 -6.66 -21.46 31.55
C GLY A 271 -5.34 -21.23 30.79
N TRP A 272 -5.19 -21.72 29.56
CA TRP A 272 -3.96 -21.56 28.76
C TRP A 272 -4.13 -20.61 27.56
N HIS A 273 -5.10 -19.69 27.64
CA HIS A 273 -5.40 -18.71 26.60
C HIS A 273 -4.22 -17.74 26.33
N GLU A 274 -3.39 -17.49 27.35
CA GLU A 274 -2.16 -16.68 27.23
C GLU A 274 -0.95 -17.45 26.67
N PHE A 275 -1.14 -18.68 26.17
CA PHE A 275 -0.05 -19.47 25.60
C PHE A 275 0.56 -18.77 24.38
N SER A 276 1.67 -18.07 24.61
CA SER A 276 2.43 -17.36 23.58
C SER A 276 3.70 -18.13 23.24
N VAL A 277 4.06 -18.10 21.95
CA VAL A 277 5.37 -18.56 21.51
C VAL A 277 6.46 -17.78 22.24
N PRO A 278 7.47 -18.43 22.83
CA PRO A 278 8.59 -17.77 23.49
C PRO A 278 9.28 -16.75 22.57
N LYS A 279 9.71 -15.63 23.14
CA LYS A 279 10.45 -14.57 22.41
C LYS A 279 11.90 -14.96 22.07
N VAL A 280 12.35 -16.12 22.54
CA VAL A 280 13.71 -16.67 22.41
C VAL A 280 13.61 -18.18 22.12
N GLY A 281 14.52 -18.72 21.30
CA GLY A 281 14.61 -20.16 21.00
C GLY A 281 14.20 -20.55 19.57
N GLU A 282 14.29 -21.85 19.27
CA GLU A 282 14.09 -22.43 17.93
C GLU A 282 12.71 -22.15 17.35
N LEU A 283 11.67 -22.11 18.20
CA LEU A 283 10.32 -21.74 17.80
C LEU A 283 10.24 -20.33 17.19
N LYS A 284 11.12 -19.41 17.59
CA LYS A 284 11.23 -18.08 16.96
C LYS A 284 11.99 -18.15 15.63
N GLN A 285 13.06 -18.94 15.54
CA GLN A 285 13.81 -19.11 14.29
C GLN A 285 12.94 -19.73 13.19
N LEU A 286 12.03 -20.62 13.58
CA LEU A 286 11.04 -21.24 12.69
C LEU A 286 9.86 -20.32 12.34
N LYS A 287 9.66 -19.23 13.08
CA LYS A 287 8.55 -18.28 12.85
C LYS A 287 8.77 -17.53 11.54
N GLY A 288 8.13 -18.02 10.47
CA GLY A 288 8.27 -17.49 9.12
C GLY A 288 8.86 -18.48 8.12
N ALA A 289 9.37 -19.64 8.58
CA ALA A 289 9.87 -20.70 7.71
C ALA A 289 8.78 -21.25 6.77
N GLY A 290 7.51 -21.22 7.18
CA GLY A 290 6.36 -21.60 6.36
C GLY A 290 5.80 -20.48 5.45
N LYS A 291 6.33 -19.25 5.53
CA LYS A 291 5.96 -18.20 4.58
C LYS A 291 6.67 -18.50 3.25
N ALA A 292 5.94 -18.44 2.14
CA ALA A 292 6.55 -18.47 0.82
C ALA A 292 7.73 -17.48 0.79
N ARG A 293 8.87 -17.88 0.19
CA ARG A 293 10.02 -16.98 0.00
C ARG A 293 9.50 -15.67 -0.60
N ARG A 294 10.13 -14.55 -0.24
CA ARG A 294 9.73 -13.20 -0.68
C ARG A 294 9.58 -13.11 -2.21
N ASP A 295 10.31 -13.96 -2.93
CA ASP A 295 10.37 -14.04 -4.39
C ASP A 295 9.55 -15.20 -5.00
N ALA A 296 8.94 -16.05 -4.15
CA ALA A 296 8.16 -17.22 -4.57
C ALA A 296 6.64 -17.03 -4.38
N LYS A 297 6.18 -15.83 -3.98
CA LYS A 297 4.76 -15.51 -4.00
C LYS A 297 4.35 -15.25 -5.44
N ALA A 298 3.50 -16.12 -6.00
CA ALA A 298 2.85 -15.87 -7.28
C ALA A 298 2.12 -14.51 -7.23
N PRO A 299 2.10 -13.74 -8.33
CA PRO A 299 1.37 -12.49 -8.39
C PRO A 299 -0.09 -12.70 -7.99
N MET A 300 -0.62 -11.76 -7.20
CA MET A 300 -2.00 -11.81 -6.73
C MET A 300 -2.98 -11.85 -7.90
N PRO A 301 -4.03 -12.69 -7.86
CA PRO A 301 -5.06 -12.66 -8.90
C PRO A 301 -5.70 -11.27 -9.00
N VAL A 302 -5.79 -10.76 -10.23
CA VAL A 302 -6.30 -9.41 -10.55
C VAL A 302 -7.68 -9.13 -9.94
N SER A 303 -8.51 -10.17 -9.79
CA SER A 303 -9.81 -10.10 -9.13
C SER A 303 -9.76 -9.70 -7.65
N VAL A 304 -8.70 -10.06 -6.92
CA VAL A 304 -8.51 -9.69 -5.52
C VAL A 304 -8.08 -8.23 -5.40
N LEU A 305 -7.26 -7.75 -6.34
CA LEU A 305 -6.85 -6.34 -6.40
C LEU A 305 -8.02 -5.42 -6.74
N HIS A 306 -8.90 -5.81 -7.67
CA HIS A 306 -10.14 -5.07 -7.93
C HIS A 306 -11.04 -4.99 -6.70
N LYS A 307 -11.20 -6.07 -5.92
CA LYS A 307 -11.99 -6.04 -4.68
C LYS A 307 -11.44 -5.05 -3.66
N VAL A 308 -10.11 -4.95 -3.55
CA VAL A 308 -9.47 -3.96 -2.67
C VAL A 308 -9.70 -2.54 -3.17
N LEU A 309 -9.54 -2.29 -4.47
CA LEU A 309 -9.80 -0.98 -5.07
C LEU A 309 -11.26 -0.54 -4.92
N HIS A 310 -12.21 -1.47 -5.02
CA HIS A 310 -13.63 -1.20 -4.80
C HIS A 310 -13.99 -0.97 -3.33
N GLY A 311 -13.16 -1.47 -2.39
CA GLY A 311 -13.31 -1.20 -0.96
C GLY A 311 -12.71 0.13 -0.50
N LEU A 312 -11.98 0.84 -1.38
CA LEU A 312 -11.46 2.17 -1.06
C LEU A 312 -12.55 3.24 -1.30
N PRO A 313 -12.65 4.25 -0.42
CA PRO A 313 -13.72 5.26 -0.52
C PRO A 313 -13.70 6.02 -1.85
N ALA A 314 -14.88 6.18 -2.46
CA ALA A 314 -15.05 6.74 -3.80
C ALA A 314 -14.76 8.25 -3.92
N TYR A 315 -14.53 8.96 -2.81
CA TYR A 315 -14.32 10.41 -2.79
C TYR A 315 -12.86 10.85 -3.06
N LEU A 316 -11.99 9.93 -3.46
CA LEU A 316 -10.63 10.27 -3.88
C LEU A 316 -10.61 10.65 -5.37
N PRO A 317 -9.89 11.72 -5.73
CA PRO A 317 -9.88 12.23 -7.10
C PRO A 317 -9.44 11.14 -8.08
N ARG A 318 -10.18 11.01 -9.18
CA ARG A 318 -9.86 10.16 -10.33
C ARG A 318 -8.77 10.80 -11.20
#